data_AF-A0A416R2U0-F1
#
_entry.id   AF-A0A416R2U0-F1
#
_cell.length_a   1.000
_cell.length_b   1.000
_cell.length_c   1.000
_cell.angle_alpha   90.00
_cell.angle_beta   90.00
_cell.angle_gamma   90.00
#
_symmetry.space_group_name_H-M   'P 1'
#
loop_
_entity.id
_entity.type
_entity.pdbx_description
1 polymer ?
#
loop_
_entity_poly.entity_id
_entity_poly.type
_entity_poly.pdbx_seq_one_letter_code
_entity_poly.pdbx_strand_id
1 'polypeptide(L)'
;MNMKLRTFLTRALALVLTAGLLAGCSSGSTSGSSAQSGDGAQGENVELTVFAAASMTETLEEIAELYKNVAPNVTLVFNFASSGDLLTQIKEGADCDLFISAAPKQMNAMDGSLIGDTEKNPDGLDLIVTDSRIDLLENKVALAVPEGNLKGIESFDQLAELLESGDVFLAMGNSDVPVGQYTQKIFAYYGLDEAALNEAGVLTYGSDVKEVTTQVSEGAVDCGIIYATDAFSANLEVVDGATAEMCGQVIYPAAVLKGSAHPDEAQAFLDYLTGDEAGAVFESVGFTPLSGAATQELSADLSGQSLLIYCGAGMQEPFQVIAQTFQDLTGCEMNVTYANAAQIQTQIQQAQEGAYFIAGSADEVKPVSDYVTSSVDLVKHIPVLAVAEGNPKNITGIADLASTDIVTVIGDSESTPIGKIAVKAFSDFGVTDQVNLAATTTTAPQLATLISLGEADAAIIWKENCNVDGVEICKTSDMDAYVKTIPAARLTFSADDQAADVFGQFLATDTAREIWTSFGYELAE
;
A
#
# COMPACT_ATOMS: atom_id res chain seq x y z
N MET A 1 -25.71 -53.60 39.90
CA MET A 1 -26.47 -54.13 38.75
C MET A 1 -25.63 -53.87 37.50
N ASN A 2 -24.94 -54.93 37.05
CA ASN A 2 -24.20 -55.22 35.79
C ASN A 2 -23.73 -54.04 34.91
N MET A 3 -22.42 -53.75 34.82
CA MET A 3 -21.33 -54.38 34.01
C MET A 3 -21.16 -53.71 32.63
N LYS A 4 -20.11 -52.90 32.43
CA LYS A 4 -18.76 -53.24 31.87
C LYS A 4 -18.81 -53.59 30.37
N LEU A 5 -18.21 -52.83 29.43
CA LEU A 5 -16.79 -52.47 29.20
C LEU A 5 -16.09 -53.40 28.16
N ARG A 6 -15.57 -52.79 27.07
CA ARG A 6 -14.52 -53.24 26.11
C ARG A 6 -14.91 -54.45 25.20
N THR A 7 -14.36 -54.72 24.01
CA THR A 7 -13.00 -54.54 23.43
C THR A 7 -13.04 -54.99 21.94
N PHE A 8 -12.24 -54.34 21.07
CA PHE A 8 -11.34 -54.91 20.03
C PHE A 8 -11.81 -55.72 18.78
N LEU A 9 -11.11 -55.43 17.66
CA LEU A 9 -10.72 -56.30 16.52
C LEU A 9 -11.83 -56.68 15.50
N THR A 10 -11.71 -56.80 14.17
CA THR A 10 -10.59 -57.09 13.24
C THR A 10 -11.05 -56.87 11.77
N ARG A 11 -10.05 -56.82 10.88
CA ARG A 11 -10.03 -56.72 9.41
C ARG A 11 -10.95 -57.63 8.55
N ALA A 12 -11.27 -57.09 7.36
CA ALA A 12 -11.30 -57.68 6.00
C ALA A 12 -12.34 -58.74 5.61
N LEU A 13 -13.10 -58.48 4.52
CA LEU A 13 -13.15 -59.34 3.32
C LEU A 13 -13.80 -58.64 2.12
N ALA A 14 -13.34 -59.00 0.92
CA ALA A 14 -13.58 -58.41 -0.39
C ALA A 14 -14.68 -59.10 -1.24
N LEU A 15 -14.80 -58.65 -2.50
CA LEU A 15 -15.44 -59.26 -3.71
C LEU A 15 -16.98 -59.09 -3.86
N VAL A 16 -17.61 -58.88 -5.05
CA VAL A 16 -17.20 -58.58 -6.45
C VAL A 16 -18.48 -58.51 -7.34
N LEU A 17 -18.40 -57.81 -8.49
CA LEU A 17 -19.27 -57.84 -9.72
C LEU A 17 -20.78 -57.48 -9.56
N THR A 18 -21.45 -56.79 -10.50
CA THR A 18 -21.51 -57.02 -11.97
C THR A 18 -22.15 -55.82 -12.68
N ALA A 19 -21.73 -55.58 -13.93
CA ALA A 19 -22.30 -54.64 -14.88
C ALA A 19 -23.59 -55.14 -15.57
N GLY A 20 -24.40 -54.21 -16.08
CA GLY A 20 -25.54 -54.48 -16.97
C GLY A 20 -25.91 -53.26 -17.81
N LEU A 21 -25.33 -53.17 -19.01
CA LEU A 21 -25.82 -52.34 -20.13
C LEU A 21 -27.06 -53.01 -20.74
N LEU A 22 -28.03 -52.22 -21.24
CA LEU A 22 -28.74 -52.48 -22.49
C LEU A 22 -29.49 -51.21 -22.97
N ALA A 23 -29.41 -51.01 -24.29
CA ALA A 23 -29.78 -49.84 -25.06
C ALA A 23 -31.26 -49.77 -25.47
N GLY A 24 -31.70 -48.59 -25.91
CA GLY A 24 -32.92 -48.41 -26.69
C GLY A 24 -32.89 -47.13 -27.53
N CYS A 25 -32.59 -47.25 -28.82
CA CYS A 25 -32.77 -46.20 -29.83
C CYS A 25 -34.16 -46.33 -30.48
N SER A 26 -34.82 -45.21 -30.78
CA SER A 26 -35.70 -45.12 -31.96
C SER A 26 -35.73 -43.70 -32.52
N SER A 27 -35.43 -43.60 -33.81
CA SER A 27 -35.36 -42.38 -34.61
C SER A 27 -36.73 -41.96 -35.15
N GLY A 28 -36.92 -40.65 -35.35
CA GLY A 28 -38.03 -40.10 -36.16
C GLY A 28 -37.82 -38.62 -36.45
N SER A 29 -37.45 -38.30 -37.69
CA SER A 29 -37.25 -36.94 -38.20
C SER A 29 -38.49 -36.44 -38.95
N THR A 30 -38.94 -35.21 -38.67
CA THR A 30 -39.51 -34.27 -39.66
C THR A 30 -39.66 -32.86 -39.09
N SER A 31 -39.28 -31.88 -39.91
CA SER A 31 -39.12 -30.45 -39.65
C SER A 31 -40.44 -29.66 -39.68
N GLY A 32 -40.49 -28.51 -38.98
CA GLY A 32 -41.24 -27.33 -39.43
C GLY A 32 -41.98 -26.50 -38.38
N SER A 33 -41.37 -25.36 -38.02
CA SER A 33 -41.95 -24.09 -37.57
C SER A 33 -42.52 -23.95 -36.14
N SER A 34 -41.80 -23.21 -35.29
CA SER A 34 -42.24 -21.89 -34.79
C SER A 34 -41.32 -21.35 -33.67
N ALA A 35 -41.31 -20.02 -33.56
CA ALA A 35 -40.94 -19.20 -32.41
C ALA A 35 -39.44 -19.04 -32.09
N GLN A 36 -38.95 -17.89 -32.54
CA GLN A 36 -37.86 -17.14 -31.95
C GLN A 36 -38.15 -16.85 -30.45
N SER A 37 -37.30 -17.39 -29.58
CA SER A 37 -37.07 -16.91 -28.22
C SER A 37 -35.55 -16.93 -28.02
N GLY A 38 -34.99 -15.79 -27.61
CA GLY A 38 -33.56 -15.62 -27.44
C GLY A 38 -33.01 -16.57 -26.38
N ASP A 39 -32.03 -17.37 -26.79
CA ASP A 39 -31.18 -18.13 -25.88
C ASP A 39 -29.87 -17.34 -25.79
N GLY A 40 -29.80 -16.45 -24.80
CA GLY A 40 -28.52 -15.91 -24.37
C GLY A 40 -27.77 -17.06 -23.73
N ALA A 41 -26.60 -17.41 -24.28
CA ALA A 41 -25.75 -18.46 -23.74
C ALA A 41 -25.44 -18.15 -22.27
N GLN A 42 -26.12 -18.82 -21.34
CA GLN A 42 -25.72 -18.85 -19.93
C GLN A 42 -24.51 -19.79 -19.84
N GLY A 43 -23.38 -19.27 -19.38
CA GLY A 43 -22.18 -20.06 -19.10
C GLY A 43 -22.46 -21.17 -18.09
N GLU A 44 -21.53 -22.12 -17.94
CA GLU A 44 -21.64 -23.13 -16.88
C GLU A 44 -21.79 -22.45 -15.51
N ASN A 45 -22.60 -23.05 -14.64
CA ASN A 45 -22.72 -22.58 -13.26
C ASN A 45 -21.41 -22.87 -12.53
N VAL A 46 -20.80 -21.83 -11.98
CA VAL A 46 -19.53 -21.89 -11.23
C VAL A 46 -19.82 -21.61 -9.77
N GLU A 47 -19.26 -22.42 -8.88
CA GLU A 47 -19.24 -22.17 -7.44
C GLU A 47 -17.84 -21.69 -7.07
N LEU A 48 -17.73 -20.45 -6.58
CA LEU A 48 -16.47 -19.80 -6.25
C LEU A 48 -16.32 -19.72 -4.73
N THR A 49 -15.31 -20.39 -4.18
CA THR A 49 -15.06 -20.43 -2.74
C THR A 49 -14.13 -19.30 -2.32
N VAL A 50 -14.61 -18.43 -1.44
CA VAL A 50 -13.88 -17.24 -0.97
C VAL A 50 -13.60 -17.36 0.52
N PHE A 51 -12.31 -17.37 0.88
CA PHE A 51 -11.88 -17.34 2.28
C PHE A 51 -11.61 -15.89 2.65
N ALA A 52 -12.36 -15.35 3.60
CA ALA A 52 -12.26 -13.93 3.95
C ALA A 52 -12.21 -13.73 5.46
N ALA A 53 -11.47 -12.70 5.89
CA ALA A 53 -11.42 -12.32 7.29
C ALA A 53 -12.83 -12.11 7.87
N ALA A 54 -13.05 -12.59 9.10
CA ALA A 54 -14.36 -12.55 9.76
C ALA A 54 -14.99 -11.14 9.86
N SER A 55 -14.17 -10.07 9.90
CA SER A 55 -14.62 -8.67 9.90
C SER A 55 -15.34 -8.25 8.62
N MET A 56 -15.26 -9.04 7.55
CA MET A 56 -15.86 -8.75 6.25
C MET A 56 -17.19 -9.48 6.03
N THR A 57 -17.67 -10.25 7.00
CA THR A 57 -18.85 -11.14 6.86
C THR A 57 -20.05 -10.42 6.25
N GLU A 58 -20.56 -9.39 6.94
CA GLU A 58 -21.77 -8.69 6.54
C GLU A 58 -21.58 -7.93 5.21
N THR A 59 -20.39 -7.37 5.01
CA THR A 59 -20.03 -6.57 3.84
C THR A 59 -19.94 -7.43 2.58
N LEU A 60 -19.29 -8.60 2.65
CA LEU A 60 -19.17 -9.50 1.51
C LEU A 60 -20.47 -10.23 1.19
N GLU A 61 -21.35 -10.47 2.18
CA GLU A 61 -22.71 -10.96 1.93
C GLU A 61 -23.54 -9.96 1.13
N GLU A 62 -23.46 -8.66 1.45
CA GLU A 62 -24.12 -7.61 0.68
C GLU A 62 -23.55 -7.50 -0.75
N ILE A 63 -22.23 -7.48 -0.88
CA ILE A 63 -21.54 -7.46 -2.18
C ILE A 63 -21.91 -8.68 -3.02
N ALA A 64 -22.09 -9.86 -2.40
CA ALA A 64 -22.50 -11.06 -3.10
C ALA A 64 -23.91 -10.96 -3.70
N GLU A 65 -24.84 -10.28 -3.04
CA GLU A 65 -26.16 -10.00 -3.62
C GLU A 65 -26.08 -9.06 -4.82
N LEU A 66 -25.18 -8.08 -4.79
CA LEU A 66 -24.93 -7.18 -5.92
C LEU A 66 -24.28 -7.92 -7.09
N TYR A 67 -23.26 -8.75 -6.81
CA TYR A 67 -22.47 -9.46 -7.82
C TYR A 67 -23.31 -10.45 -8.64
N LYS A 68 -24.40 -10.98 -8.10
CA LYS A 68 -25.37 -11.81 -8.86
C LYS A 68 -25.94 -11.11 -10.09
N ASN A 69 -26.01 -9.78 -10.09
CA ASN A 69 -26.47 -9.01 -11.25
C ASN A 69 -25.41 -8.92 -12.35
N VAL A 70 -24.13 -9.03 -11.99
CA VAL A 70 -22.97 -8.95 -12.89
C VAL A 70 -22.62 -10.34 -13.44
N ALA A 71 -22.60 -11.35 -12.57
CA ALA A 71 -22.23 -12.73 -12.89
C ALA A 71 -23.29 -13.73 -12.40
N PRO A 72 -24.46 -13.82 -13.06
CA PRO A 72 -25.59 -14.64 -12.59
C PRO A 72 -25.33 -16.16 -12.62
N ASN A 73 -24.29 -16.61 -13.32
CA ASN A 73 -23.84 -18.00 -13.34
C ASN A 73 -22.80 -18.32 -12.26
N VAL A 74 -22.35 -17.33 -11.47
CA VAL A 74 -21.38 -17.53 -10.38
C VAL A 74 -22.12 -17.51 -9.04
N THR A 75 -21.91 -18.53 -8.24
CA THR A 75 -22.37 -18.61 -6.85
C THR A 75 -21.15 -18.45 -5.93
N LEU A 76 -21.16 -17.41 -5.10
CA LEU A 76 -20.11 -17.20 -4.11
C LEU A 76 -20.42 -18.01 -2.85
N VAL A 77 -19.43 -18.77 -2.38
CA VAL A 77 -19.48 -19.53 -1.12
C VAL A 77 -18.38 -19.00 -0.21
N PHE A 78 -18.77 -18.43 0.92
CA PHE A 78 -17.81 -17.83 1.85
C PHE A 78 -17.42 -18.78 2.99
N ASN A 79 -16.15 -18.71 3.37
CA ASN A 79 -15.64 -19.22 4.63
C ASN A 79 -15.04 -18.04 5.42
N PHE A 80 -15.74 -17.61 6.46
CA PHE A 80 -15.32 -16.51 7.32
C PHE A 80 -14.68 -17.05 8.59
N ALA A 81 -13.44 -16.66 8.86
CA ALA A 81 -12.72 -16.98 10.09
C ALA A 81 -11.57 -15.99 10.34
N SER A 82 -10.76 -16.23 11.37
CA SER A 82 -9.50 -15.50 11.53
C SER A 82 -8.58 -15.77 10.33
N SER A 83 -7.83 -14.76 9.86
CA SER A 83 -6.92 -14.96 8.73
C SER A 83 -5.82 -15.99 9.02
N GLY A 84 -5.50 -16.23 10.30
CA GLY A 84 -4.57 -17.30 10.72
C GLY A 84 -5.16 -18.70 10.56
N ASP A 85 -6.43 -18.89 10.92
CA ASP A 85 -7.15 -20.15 10.70
C ASP A 85 -7.35 -20.41 9.21
N LEU A 86 -7.73 -19.39 8.43
CA LEU A 86 -7.90 -19.51 6.98
C LEU A 86 -6.58 -19.87 6.30
N LEU A 87 -5.47 -19.23 6.69
CA LEU A 87 -4.12 -19.61 6.24
C LEU A 87 -3.83 -21.09 6.56
N THR A 88 -4.14 -21.53 7.78
CA THR A 88 -3.93 -22.93 8.19
C THR A 88 -4.76 -23.89 7.34
N GLN A 89 -6.02 -23.58 7.10
CA GLN A 89 -6.91 -24.38 6.25
C GLN A 89 -6.40 -24.44 4.79
N ILE A 90 -5.97 -23.32 4.22
CA ILE A 90 -5.40 -23.27 2.86
C ILE A 90 -4.12 -24.12 2.80
N LYS A 91 -3.24 -24.01 3.81
CA LYS A 91 -2.03 -24.84 3.92
C LYS A 91 -2.33 -26.34 4.00
N GLU A 92 -3.44 -26.71 4.64
CA GLU A 92 -3.91 -28.09 4.76
C GLU A 92 -4.64 -28.60 3.51
N GLY A 93 -4.81 -27.74 2.50
CA GLY A 93 -5.39 -28.10 1.20
C GLY A 93 -6.90 -27.94 1.13
N ALA A 94 -7.49 -27.02 1.91
CA ALA A 94 -8.88 -26.63 1.73
C ALA A 94 -9.08 -25.98 0.35
N ASP A 95 -10.19 -26.31 -0.30
CA ASP A 95 -10.57 -25.71 -1.59
C ASP A 95 -10.88 -24.21 -1.38
N CYS A 96 -10.12 -23.35 -2.04
CA CYS A 96 -10.22 -21.90 -1.93
C CYS A 96 -9.79 -21.29 -3.27
N ASP A 97 -10.61 -20.40 -3.82
CA ASP A 97 -10.37 -19.74 -5.09
C ASP A 97 -9.84 -18.31 -4.91
N LEU A 98 -10.34 -17.59 -3.89
CA LEU A 98 -9.90 -16.24 -3.53
C LEU A 98 -9.70 -16.14 -2.01
N PHE A 99 -8.57 -15.56 -1.60
CA PHE A 99 -8.29 -15.28 -0.18
C PHE A 99 -8.20 -13.78 0.07
N ILE A 100 -8.90 -13.30 1.10
CA ILE A 100 -8.87 -11.92 1.58
C ILE A 100 -8.46 -11.92 3.05
N SER A 101 -7.25 -11.45 3.33
CA SER A 101 -6.67 -11.42 4.68
C SER A 101 -6.92 -10.08 5.36
N ALA A 102 -7.02 -10.07 6.70
CA ALA A 102 -7.05 -8.83 7.48
C ALA A 102 -5.66 -8.25 7.81
N ALA A 103 -4.59 -8.88 7.31
CA ALA A 103 -3.23 -8.35 7.41
C ALA A 103 -2.29 -8.90 6.32
N PRO A 104 -1.23 -8.14 5.94
CA PRO A 104 -0.20 -8.61 5.00
C PRO A 104 0.54 -9.86 5.46
N LYS A 105 0.68 -10.08 6.78
CA LYS A 105 1.46 -11.19 7.34
C LYS A 105 0.98 -12.55 6.83
N GLN A 106 -0.32 -12.81 6.86
CA GLN A 106 -0.89 -14.10 6.44
C GLN A 106 -0.87 -14.26 4.91
N MET A 107 -1.03 -13.18 4.16
CA MET A 107 -0.90 -13.21 2.70
C MET A 107 0.57 -13.45 2.27
N ASN A 108 1.52 -12.75 2.90
CA ASN A 108 2.95 -12.91 2.67
C ASN A 108 3.41 -14.36 2.90
N ALA A 109 2.85 -15.02 3.90
CA ALA A 109 3.18 -16.40 4.23
C ALA A 109 2.83 -17.41 3.12
N MET A 110 2.07 -16.99 2.09
CA MET A 110 1.68 -17.83 0.94
C MET A 110 2.24 -17.33 -0.39
N ASP A 111 2.95 -16.20 -0.39
CA ASP A 111 3.42 -15.55 -1.60
C ASP A 111 4.78 -16.10 -2.06
N GLY A 112 4.79 -16.75 -3.22
CA GLY A 112 6.00 -17.33 -3.81
C GLY A 112 7.10 -16.31 -4.11
N SER A 113 6.75 -15.04 -4.33
CA SER A 113 7.74 -13.97 -4.54
C SER A 113 8.58 -13.69 -3.28
N LEU A 114 8.10 -14.10 -2.11
CA LEU A 114 8.72 -13.86 -0.81
C LEU A 114 9.42 -15.09 -0.22
N ILE A 115 9.57 -16.21 -0.96
CA ILE A 115 10.23 -17.43 -0.45
C ILE A 115 11.66 -17.16 0.09
N GLY A 116 12.36 -16.16 -0.44
CA GLY A 116 13.69 -15.77 0.02
C GLY A 116 13.71 -15.01 1.36
N ASP A 117 12.57 -14.53 1.82
CA ASP A 117 12.40 -13.74 3.05
C ASP A 117 11.73 -14.62 4.12
N THR A 118 12.55 -15.27 4.95
CA THR A 118 12.08 -16.21 5.99
C THR A 118 11.30 -15.54 7.12
N GLU A 119 11.34 -14.21 7.23
CA GLU A 119 10.51 -13.48 8.19
C GLU A 119 9.07 -13.33 7.68
N LYS A 120 8.90 -13.12 6.37
CA LYS A 120 7.60 -12.93 5.73
C LYS A 120 6.96 -14.23 5.24
N ASN A 121 7.76 -15.17 4.75
CA ASN A 121 7.32 -16.48 4.29
C ASN A 121 8.13 -17.60 4.97
N PRO A 122 7.86 -17.89 6.25
CA PRO A 122 8.65 -18.82 7.05
C PRO A 122 8.57 -20.27 6.58
N ASP A 123 7.48 -20.63 5.90
CA ASP A 123 7.22 -21.99 5.41
C ASP A 123 7.59 -22.19 3.93
N GLY A 124 8.04 -21.13 3.24
CA GLY A 124 8.43 -21.15 1.82
C GLY A 124 7.28 -21.54 0.88
N LEU A 125 6.06 -21.13 1.21
CA LEU A 125 4.85 -21.49 0.45
C LEU A 125 4.71 -20.64 -0.82
N ASP A 126 4.06 -21.21 -1.82
CA ASP A 126 3.71 -20.54 -3.08
C ASP A 126 2.30 -20.94 -3.52
N LEU A 127 1.30 -20.38 -2.84
CA LEU A 127 -0.10 -20.80 -2.97
C LEU A 127 -0.99 -19.76 -3.67
N ILE A 128 -0.51 -18.53 -3.86
CA ILE A 128 -1.26 -17.46 -4.55
C ILE A 128 -0.72 -17.20 -5.97
N VAL A 129 -1.57 -16.70 -6.84
CA VAL A 129 -1.16 -16.12 -8.13
C VAL A 129 -0.59 -14.73 -7.84
N THR A 130 0.74 -14.60 -7.83
CA THR A 130 1.44 -13.37 -7.40
C THR A 130 0.91 -12.11 -8.09
N ASP A 131 0.67 -12.15 -9.39
CA ASP A 131 0.20 -11.00 -10.17
C ASP A 131 -1.24 -10.58 -9.84
N SER A 132 -2.04 -11.45 -9.20
CA SER A 132 -3.39 -11.12 -8.75
C SER A 132 -3.40 -10.42 -7.39
N ARG A 133 -2.28 -10.44 -6.66
CA ARG A 133 -2.25 -9.92 -5.30
C ARG A 133 -2.38 -8.40 -5.33
N ILE A 134 -3.39 -7.89 -4.64
CA ILE A 134 -3.63 -6.46 -4.45
C ILE A 134 -3.85 -6.13 -2.98
N ASP A 135 -3.50 -4.92 -2.58
CA ASP A 135 -3.98 -4.34 -1.33
C ASP A 135 -5.37 -3.78 -1.61
N LEU A 136 -6.41 -4.48 -1.13
CA LEU A 136 -7.79 -4.19 -1.51
C LEU A 136 -8.36 -3.01 -0.70
N LEU A 137 -8.20 -3.08 0.62
CA LEU A 137 -8.77 -2.11 1.56
C LEU A 137 -7.78 -1.74 2.66
N GLU A 138 -7.96 -0.57 3.25
CA GLU A 138 -7.48 -0.22 4.57
C GLU A 138 -8.66 -0.22 5.56
N ASN A 139 -8.41 -0.70 6.78
CA ASN A 139 -9.34 -0.59 7.91
C ASN A 139 -8.68 0.22 9.03
N LYS A 140 -9.38 0.43 10.14
CA LYS A 140 -8.86 1.11 11.33
C LYS A 140 -9.05 0.24 12.55
N VAL A 141 -8.00 0.10 13.36
CA VAL A 141 -8.11 -0.47 14.71
C VAL A 141 -8.71 0.58 15.61
N ALA A 142 -9.74 0.19 16.36
CA ALA A 142 -10.57 1.06 17.16
C ALA A 142 -10.63 0.55 18.61
N LEU A 143 -10.63 1.49 19.55
CA LEU A 143 -11.02 1.24 20.92
C LEU A 143 -12.54 1.40 21.00
N ALA A 144 -13.23 0.27 21.23
CA ALA A 144 -14.68 0.22 21.30
C ALA A 144 -15.13 -0.07 22.74
N VAL A 145 -16.25 0.55 23.11
CA VAL A 145 -16.89 0.38 24.42
C VAL A 145 -18.36 0.00 24.24
N PRO A 146 -18.97 -0.67 25.25
CA PRO A 146 -20.40 -0.88 25.27
C PRO A 146 -21.15 0.46 25.31
N GLU A 147 -22.39 0.48 24.81
CA GLU A 147 -23.23 1.67 24.79
C GLU A 147 -23.30 2.35 26.16
N GLY A 148 -23.01 3.66 26.18
CA GLY A 148 -23.07 4.50 27.37
C GLY A 148 -21.77 4.55 28.18
N ASN A 149 -20.75 3.76 27.81
CA ASN A 149 -19.38 3.89 28.30
C ASN A 149 -19.28 4.06 29.83
N LEU A 150 -19.72 3.06 30.59
CA LEU A 150 -19.88 3.16 32.05
C LEU A 150 -18.58 3.45 32.82
N LYS A 151 -17.43 3.17 32.21
CA LYS A 151 -16.09 3.43 32.76
C LYS A 151 -15.49 4.76 32.33
N GLY A 152 -16.13 5.49 31.40
CA GLY A 152 -15.63 6.77 30.90
C GLY A 152 -14.27 6.63 30.23
N ILE A 153 -14.10 5.60 29.39
CA ILE A 153 -12.89 5.37 28.60
C ILE A 153 -12.97 6.25 27.35
N GLU A 154 -12.00 7.12 27.14
CA GLU A 154 -12.01 8.15 26.11
C GLU A 154 -10.86 8.03 25.11
N SER A 155 -9.76 7.35 25.47
CA SER A 155 -8.58 7.23 24.59
C SER A 155 -7.71 6.03 24.90
N PHE A 156 -6.84 5.66 23.96
CA PHE A 156 -5.78 4.68 24.19
C PHE A 156 -4.77 5.12 25.28
N ASP A 157 -4.46 6.41 25.37
CA ASP A 157 -3.61 6.96 26.44
C ASP A 157 -4.22 6.67 27.82
N GLN A 158 -5.52 6.95 27.98
CA GLN A 158 -6.23 6.70 29.22
C GLN A 158 -6.40 5.20 29.50
N LEU A 159 -6.65 4.40 28.45
CA LEU A 159 -6.76 2.95 28.57
C LEU A 159 -5.51 2.34 29.18
N ALA A 160 -4.32 2.81 28.80
CA ALA A 160 -3.05 2.32 29.36
C ALA A 160 -2.99 2.52 30.88
N GLU A 161 -3.35 3.71 31.38
CA GLU A 161 -3.39 4.01 32.83
C GLU A 161 -4.44 3.15 33.56
N LEU A 162 -5.59 2.94 32.94
CA LEU A 162 -6.70 2.16 33.51
C LEU A 162 -6.37 0.66 33.58
N LEU A 163 -5.64 0.13 32.60
CA LEU A 163 -5.17 -1.26 32.61
C LEU A 163 -4.13 -1.50 33.71
N GLU A 164 -3.18 -0.58 33.89
CA GLU A 164 -2.16 -0.69 34.94
C GLU A 164 -2.74 -0.58 36.37
N SER A 165 -3.77 0.24 36.54
CA SER A 165 -4.49 0.38 37.82
C SER A 165 -5.46 -0.77 38.11
N GLY A 166 -5.83 -1.54 37.08
CA GLY A 166 -6.81 -2.62 37.17
C GLY A 166 -8.26 -2.15 37.24
N ASP A 167 -8.53 -0.93 36.79
CA ASP A 167 -9.86 -0.31 36.84
C ASP A 167 -10.76 -0.69 35.66
N VAL A 168 -10.19 -1.30 34.60
CA VAL A 168 -10.90 -1.76 33.41
C VAL A 168 -10.57 -3.21 33.04
N PHE A 169 -11.54 -3.88 32.46
CA PHE A 169 -11.40 -5.20 31.85
C PHE A 169 -11.49 -5.09 30.32
N LEU A 170 -10.44 -5.50 29.62
CA LEU A 170 -10.28 -5.37 28.17
C LEU A 170 -10.39 -6.73 27.47
N ALA A 171 -11.17 -6.80 26.38
CA ALA A 171 -11.09 -7.89 25.42
C ALA A 171 -10.12 -7.58 24.27
N MET A 172 -9.26 -8.54 23.91
CA MET A 172 -8.38 -8.46 22.74
C MET A 172 -8.34 -9.78 21.96
N GLY A 173 -7.84 -9.77 20.72
CA GLY A 173 -7.63 -11.01 19.98
C GLY A 173 -6.43 -11.82 20.49
N ASN A 174 -6.43 -13.13 20.28
CA ASN A 174 -5.25 -13.97 20.49
C ASN A 174 -4.06 -13.54 19.58
N SER A 175 -2.83 -13.89 19.99
CA SER A 175 -1.59 -13.53 19.27
C SER A 175 -1.46 -14.08 17.84
N ASP A 176 -2.21 -15.13 17.51
CA ASP A 176 -2.27 -15.75 16.18
C ASP A 176 -3.23 -15.05 15.23
N VAL A 177 -4.13 -14.20 15.73
CA VAL A 177 -5.08 -13.44 14.91
C VAL A 177 -4.66 -11.99 14.66
N PRO A 178 -4.98 -11.40 13.49
CA PRO A 178 -4.55 -10.04 13.14
C PRO A 178 -4.89 -8.95 14.18
N VAL A 179 -6.12 -8.92 14.71
CA VAL A 179 -6.52 -7.89 15.69
C VAL A 179 -5.72 -7.99 17.00
N GLY A 180 -5.35 -9.22 17.42
CA GLY A 180 -4.46 -9.44 18.56
C GLY A 180 -3.05 -8.96 18.27
N GLN A 181 -2.53 -9.20 17.06
CA GLN A 181 -1.21 -8.71 16.64
C GLN A 181 -1.15 -7.18 16.57
N TYR A 182 -2.21 -6.52 16.10
CA TYR A 182 -2.30 -5.05 16.15
C TYR A 182 -2.37 -4.56 17.61
N THR A 183 -3.15 -5.22 18.47
CA THR A 183 -3.21 -4.90 19.90
C THR A 183 -1.85 -5.04 20.58
N GLN A 184 -1.07 -6.07 20.25
CA GLN A 184 0.29 -6.25 20.77
C GLN A 184 1.24 -5.11 20.36
N LYS A 185 1.09 -4.55 19.15
CA LYS A 185 1.84 -3.36 18.74
C LYS A 185 1.43 -2.13 19.55
N ILE A 186 0.13 -1.96 19.79
CA ILE A 186 -0.40 -0.87 20.62
C ILE A 186 0.16 -1.00 22.06
N PHE A 187 0.13 -2.20 22.64
CA PHE A 187 0.72 -2.44 23.95
C PHE A 187 2.22 -2.10 23.98
N ALA A 188 2.97 -2.51 22.97
CA ALA A 188 4.38 -2.17 22.86
C ALA A 188 4.63 -0.65 22.77
N TYR A 189 3.78 0.08 22.05
CA TYR A 189 3.84 1.54 21.96
C TYR A 189 3.65 2.21 23.33
N TYR A 190 2.71 1.72 24.14
CA TYR A 190 2.46 2.21 25.50
C TYR A 190 3.38 1.62 26.58
N GLY A 191 4.26 0.68 26.23
CA GLY A 191 5.11 -0.02 27.19
C GLY A 191 4.36 -0.99 28.12
N LEU A 192 3.16 -1.44 27.72
CA LEU A 192 2.35 -2.40 28.47
C LEU A 192 2.85 -3.83 28.25
N ASP A 193 2.92 -4.62 29.32
CA ASP A 193 3.27 -6.05 29.28
C ASP A 193 1.99 -6.90 29.30
N GLU A 194 1.65 -7.52 28.16
CA GLU A 194 0.46 -8.36 28.01
C GLU A 194 0.38 -9.48 29.05
N ALA A 195 1.51 -10.14 29.36
CA ALA A 195 1.53 -11.25 30.30
C ALA A 195 1.26 -10.77 31.73
N ALA A 196 1.80 -9.61 32.11
CA ALA A 196 1.53 -8.99 33.40
C ALA A 196 0.06 -8.54 33.53
N LEU A 197 -0.52 -7.96 32.47
CA LEU A 197 -1.93 -7.57 32.44
C LEU A 197 -2.86 -8.78 32.53
N ASN A 198 -2.53 -9.87 31.83
CA ASN A 198 -3.28 -11.12 31.94
C ASN A 198 -3.18 -11.73 33.35
N GLU A 199 -1.98 -11.74 33.97
CA GLU A 199 -1.80 -12.20 35.36
C GLU A 199 -2.56 -11.33 36.37
N ALA A 200 -2.66 -10.02 36.11
CA ALA A 200 -3.48 -9.10 36.89
C ALA A 200 -5.00 -9.31 36.70
N GLY A 201 -5.42 -10.12 35.72
CA GLY A 201 -6.82 -10.44 35.46
C GLY A 201 -7.60 -9.33 34.76
N VAL A 202 -6.91 -8.44 34.03
CA VAL A 202 -7.54 -7.32 33.32
C VAL A 202 -7.74 -7.57 31.83
N LEU A 203 -7.34 -8.75 31.33
CA LEU A 203 -7.49 -9.16 29.94
C LEU A 203 -8.40 -10.40 29.78
N THR A 204 -9.14 -10.43 28.68
CA THR A 204 -9.76 -11.62 28.11
C THR A 204 -9.48 -11.67 26.62
N TYR A 205 -9.58 -12.86 26.04
CA TYR A 205 -9.15 -13.11 24.67
C TYR A 205 -10.30 -13.61 23.80
N GLY A 206 -10.28 -13.24 22.51
CA GLY A 206 -11.11 -13.81 21.46
C GLY A 206 -10.28 -14.56 20.43
N SER A 207 -10.82 -15.68 19.95
CA SER A 207 -10.28 -16.48 18.85
C SER A 207 -10.39 -15.81 17.48
N ASP A 208 -11.20 -14.77 17.36
CA ASP A 208 -11.24 -13.83 16.23
C ASP A 208 -11.82 -12.48 16.69
N VAL A 209 -11.91 -11.52 15.78
CA VAL A 209 -12.46 -10.18 16.08
C VAL A 209 -13.96 -10.20 16.39
N LYS A 210 -14.73 -11.17 15.88
CA LYS A 210 -16.17 -11.29 16.17
C LYS A 210 -16.39 -11.78 17.60
N GLU A 211 -15.54 -12.66 18.12
CA GLU A 211 -15.59 -13.05 19.54
C GLU A 211 -15.24 -11.89 20.47
N VAL A 212 -14.24 -11.07 20.13
CA VAL A 212 -13.91 -9.85 20.89
C VAL A 212 -15.09 -8.87 20.85
N THR A 213 -15.63 -8.62 19.66
CA THR A 213 -16.79 -7.71 19.46
C THR A 213 -18.01 -8.19 20.24
N THR A 214 -18.28 -9.50 20.26
CA THR A 214 -19.37 -10.10 21.04
C THR A 214 -19.20 -9.81 22.53
N GLN A 215 -18.00 -10.04 23.08
CA GLN A 215 -17.71 -9.77 24.49
C GLN A 215 -17.97 -8.30 24.87
N VAL A 216 -17.61 -7.35 24.01
CA VAL A 216 -17.88 -5.91 24.22
C VAL A 216 -19.39 -5.64 24.11
N SER A 217 -20.06 -6.12 23.06
CA SER A 217 -21.48 -5.87 22.82
C SER A 217 -22.41 -6.45 23.90
N GLU A 218 -22.02 -7.57 24.52
CA GLU A 218 -22.75 -8.18 25.62
C GLU A 218 -22.42 -7.52 26.98
N GLY A 219 -21.50 -6.56 27.01
CA GLY A 219 -21.03 -5.90 28.24
C GLY A 219 -20.30 -6.86 29.18
N ALA A 220 -19.72 -7.94 28.66
CA ALA A 220 -18.90 -8.88 29.44
C ALA A 220 -17.55 -8.27 29.82
N VAL A 221 -17.12 -7.25 29.06
CA VAL A 221 -15.92 -6.43 29.28
C VAL A 221 -16.25 -4.95 29.26
N ASP A 222 -15.35 -4.12 29.78
CA ASP A 222 -15.51 -2.66 29.78
C ASP A 222 -15.17 -2.03 28.43
N CYS A 223 -14.26 -2.66 27.67
CA CYS A 223 -13.83 -2.22 26.35
C CYS A 223 -13.21 -3.37 25.54
N GLY A 224 -13.03 -3.15 24.25
CA GLY A 224 -12.27 -4.05 23.37
C GLY A 224 -11.51 -3.29 22.31
N ILE A 225 -10.39 -3.86 21.87
CA ILE A 225 -9.64 -3.37 20.71
C ILE A 225 -10.06 -4.23 19.51
N ILE A 226 -10.82 -3.63 18.61
CA ILE A 226 -11.45 -4.28 17.44
C ILE A 226 -11.22 -3.44 16.17
N TYR A 227 -11.84 -3.80 15.05
CA TYR A 227 -11.87 -2.94 13.87
C TYR A 227 -13.06 -2.00 13.89
N ALA A 228 -12.92 -0.82 13.28
CA ALA A 228 -14.00 0.16 13.13
C ALA A 228 -15.24 -0.45 12.44
N THR A 229 -15.03 -1.36 11.49
CA THR A 229 -16.09 -2.08 10.76
C THR A 229 -16.89 -3.00 11.67
N ASP A 230 -16.24 -3.72 12.58
CA ASP A 230 -16.93 -4.59 13.54
C ASP A 230 -17.68 -3.76 14.59
N ALA A 231 -17.09 -2.65 15.04
CA ALA A 231 -17.77 -1.70 15.93
C ALA A 231 -19.04 -1.14 15.28
N PHE A 232 -18.97 -0.77 13.99
CA PHE A 232 -20.12 -0.31 13.21
C PHE A 232 -21.22 -1.38 13.14
N SER A 233 -20.87 -2.61 12.72
CA SER A 233 -21.82 -3.72 12.58
C SER A 233 -22.49 -4.10 13.91
N ALA A 234 -21.77 -3.97 15.02
CA ALA A 234 -22.27 -4.27 16.36
C ALA A 234 -22.93 -3.07 17.07
N ASN A 235 -23.00 -1.91 16.42
CA ASN A 235 -23.50 -0.65 17.00
C ASN A 235 -22.82 -0.30 18.34
N LEU A 236 -21.50 -0.48 18.40
CA LEU A 236 -20.66 -0.11 19.52
C LEU A 236 -20.19 1.34 19.42
N GLU A 237 -19.89 1.94 20.57
CA GLU A 237 -19.30 3.28 20.62
C GLU A 237 -17.78 3.17 20.41
N VAL A 238 -17.28 3.81 19.36
CA VAL A 238 -15.83 3.96 19.13
C VAL A 238 -15.38 5.24 19.82
N VAL A 239 -14.51 5.10 20.82
CA VAL A 239 -14.01 6.23 21.63
C VAL A 239 -12.66 6.73 21.14
N ASP A 240 -11.88 5.88 20.46
CA ASP A 240 -10.59 6.27 19.88
C ASP A 240 -10.18 5.34 18.72
N GLY A 241 -9.30 5.84 17.85
CA GLY A 241 -8.72 5.10 16.72
C GLY A 241 -7.21 5.01 16.84
N ALA A 242 -6.65 3.82 16.65
CA ALA A 242 -5.20 3.63 16.72
C ALA A 242 -4.50 4.40 15.59
N THR A 243 -3.39 5.06 15.92
CA THR A 243 -2.60 5.81 14.93
C THR A 243 -1.62 4.88 14.20
N ALA A 244 -1.07 5.36 13.07
CA ALA A 244 -0.03 4.64 12.35
C ALA A 244 1.22 4.39 13.21
N GLU A 245 1.55 5.29 14.15
CA GLU A 245 2.67 5.10 15.09
C GLU A 245 2.41 3.95 16.08
N MET A 246 1.15 3.74 16.47
CA MET A 246 0.79 2.69 17.43
C MET A 246 0.85 1.30 16.81
N CYS A 247 0.34 1.11 15.59
CA CYS A 247 0.20 -0.23 15.02
C CYS A 247 0.49 -0.37 13.52
N GLY A 248 0.82 0.71 12.83
CA GLY A 248 0.94 0.79 11.37
C GLY A 248 -0.43 0.75 10.69
N GLN A 249 -0.41 0.66 9.36
CA GLN A 249 -1.63 0.54 8.54
C GLN A 249 -2.27 -0.84 8.66
N VAL A 250 -3.59 -0.87 8.53
CA VAL A 250 -4.40 -2.09 8.61
C VAL A 250 -4.85 -2.48 7.22
N ILE A 251 -3.92 -3.05 6.45
CA ILE A 251 -4.14 -3.40 5.05
C ILE A 251 -4.76 -4.79 4.92
N TYR A 252 -5.80 -4.88 4.09
CA TYR A 252 -6.51 -6.10 3.76
C TYR A 252 -6.14 -6.53 2.33
N PRO A 253 -5.11 -7.36 2.16
CA PRO A 253 -4.75 -7.85 0.84
C PRO A 253 -5.69 -8.96 0.37
N ALA A 254 -5.89 -9.02 -0.93
CA ALA A 254 -6.66 -10.05 -1.61
C ALA A 254 -5.82 -10.67 -2.74
N ALA A 255 -5.96 -11.99 -2.96
CA ALA A 255 -5.27 -12.68 -4.04
C ALA A 255 -6.01 -13.96 -4.46
N VAL A 256 -5.94 -14.28 -5.76
CA VAL A 256 -6.42 -15.55 -6.33
C VAL A 256 -5.46 -16.67 -5.96
N LEU A 257 -6.00 -17.85 -5.64
CA LEU A 257 -5.19 -19.02 -5.28
C LEU A 257 -4.73 -19.77 -6.54
N LYS A 258 -3.47 -20.21 -6.55
CA LYS A 258 -2.91 -21.05 -7.63
C LYS A 258 -3.65 -22.38 -7.81
N GLY A 259 -4.26 -22.88 -6.73
CA GLY A 259 -5.04 -24.11 -6.73
C GLY A 259 -6.48 -23.95 -7.21
N SER A 260 -6.93 -22.73 -7.52
CA SER A 260 -8.30 -22.47 -7.95
C SER A 260 -8.68 -23.30 -9.18
N ALA A 261 -9.88 -23.88 -9.14
CA ALA A 261 -10.48 -24.53 -10.31
C ALA A 261 -11.12 -23.51 -11.28
N HIS A 262 -11.29 -22.28 -10.81
CA HIS A 262 -12.04 -21.20 -11.47
C HIS A 262 -11.24 -19.87 -11.41
N PRO A 263 -9.98 -19.83 -11.90
CA PRO A 263 -9.11 -18.67 -11.73
C PRO A 263 -9.62 -17.41 -12.46
N ASP A 264 -10.29 -17.58 -13.60
CA ASP A 264 -10.84 -16.46 -14.36
C ASP A 264 -12.04 -15.85 -13.62
N GLU A 265 -12.93 -16.67 -13.06
CA GLU A 265 -14.04 -16.19 -12.24
C GLU A 265 -13.58 -15.62 -10.89
N ALA A 266 -12.52 -16.18 -10.30
CA ALA A 266 -11.88 -15.66 -9.10
C ALA A 266 -11.29 -14.26 -9.35
N GLN A 267 -10.58 -14.09 -10.46
CA GLN A 267 -10.03 -12.80 -10.87
C GLN A 267 -11.15 -11.80 -11.18
N ALA A 268 -12.20 -12.22 -11.90
CA ALA A 268 -13.34 -11.34 -12.18
C ALA A 268 -14.06 -10.87 -10.91
N PHE A 269 -14.19 -11.72 -9.90
CA PHE A 269 -14.74 -11.30 -8.60
C PHE A 269 -13.78 -10.36 -7.87
N LEU A 270 -12.47 -10.64 -7.90
CA LEU A 270 -11.46 -9.73 -7.34
C LEU A 270 -11.50 -8.34 -8.00
N ASP A 271 -11.62 -8.28 -9.32
CA ASP A 271 -11.79 -7.05 -10.08
C ASP A 271 -13.10 -6.33 -9.74
N TYR A 272 -14.17 -7.08 -9.47
CA TYR A 272 -15.43 -6.49 -9.00
C TYR A 272 -15.29 -5.86 -7.62
N LEU A 273 -14.50 -6.46 -6.71
CA LEU A 273 -14.22 -5.90 -5.39
C LEU A 273 -13.46 -4.57 -5.44
N THR A 274 -12.76 -4.28 -6.54
CA THR A 274 -12.10 -2.98 -6.75
C THR A 274 -12.99 -1.93 -7.42
N GLY A 275 -14.18 -2.32 -7.88
CA GLY A 275 -15.12 -1.44 -8.58
C GLY A 275 -16.02 -0.61 -7.66
N ASP A 276 -16.63 0.43 -8.24
CA ASP A 276 -17.44 1.43 -7.52
C ASP A 276 -18.56 0.85 -6.65
N GLU A 277 -19.28 -0.17 -7.14
CA GLU A 277 -20.41 -0.76 -6.41
C GLU A 277 -19.94 -1.46 -5.13
N ALA A 278 -18.83 -2.20 -5.18
CA ALA A 278 -18.23 -2.81 -4.01
C ALA A 278 -17.57 -1.76 -3.11
N GLY A 279 -16.88 -0.78 -3.70
CA GLY A 279 -16.25 0.33 -3.00
C GLY A 279 -17.24 1.11 -2.12
N ALA A 280 -18.42 1.46 -2.65
CA ALA A 280 -19.45 2.15 -1.89
C ALA A 280 -19.96 1.34 -0.68
N VAL A 281 -20.08 0.01 -0.83
CA VAL A 281 -20.46 -0.88 0.29
C VAL A 281 -19.35 -0.92 1.33
N PHE A 282 -18.09 -1.05 0.92
CA PHE A 282 -16.92 -0.99 1.81
C PHE A 282 -16.84 0.32 2.61
N GLU A 283 -16.98 1.45 1.94
CA GLU A 283 -16.96 2.78 2.59
C GLU A 283 -18.11 2.94 3.60
N SER A 284 -19.29 2.41 3.28
CA SER A 284 -20.48 2.55 4.15
C SER A 284 -20.30 1.91 5.53
N VAL A 285 -19.42 0.92 5.64
CA VAL A 285 -19.10 0.21 6.90
C VAL A 285 -17.78 0.65 7.52
N GLY A 286 -17.03 1.56 6.87
CA GLY A 286 -15.80 2.15 7.41
C GLY A 286 -14.48 1.58 6.88
N PHE A 287 -14.50 0.73 5.84
CA PHE A 287 -13.29 0.43 5.07
C PHE A 287 -12.91 1.61 4.16
N THR A 288 -11.64 1.70 3.80
CA THR A 288 -11.13 2.62 2.77
C THR A 288 -10.62 1.79 1.59
N PRO A 289 -11.27 1.81 0.41
CA PRO A 289 -10.77 1.10 -0.77
C PRO A 289 -9.40 1.64 -1.22
N LEU A 290 -8.43 0.74 -1.40
CA LEU A 290 -7.06 1.10 -1.82
C LEU A 290 -6.85 0.86 -3.32
N SER A 291 -7.41 -0.22 -3.85
CA SER A 291 -7.26 -0.61 -5.26
C SER A 291 -8.41 -0.16 -6.17
N GLY A 292 -9.39 0.60 -5.64
CA GLY A 292 -10.46 1.26 -6.41
C GLY A 292 -10.35 2.79 -6.45
N ALA A 293 -9.51 3.38 -5.59
CA ALA A 293 -9.28 4.82 -5.57
C ALA A 293 -8.42 5.30 -6.76
N ALA A 294 -7.58 4.42 -7.31
CA ALA A 294 -6.71 4.73 -8.45
C ALA A 294 -7.47 4.92 -9.78
N THR A 295 -8.63 4.29 -9.95
CA THR A 295 -9.47 4.37 -11.17
C THR A 295 -10.54 5.45 -11.12
N GLN A 296 -10.87 5.97 -9.92
CA GLN A 296 -11.95 6.95 -9.77
C GLN A 296 -11.54 8.42 -9.92
N GLU A 297 -10.27 8.77 -9.71
CA GLU A 297 -9.86 10.19 -9.83
C GLU A 297 -9.74 10.66 -11.30
N LEU A 298 -9.69 9.76 -12.30
CA LEU A 298 -9.48 10.12 -13.70
C LEU A 298 -10.36 9.31 -14.67
N SER A 299 -11.68 9.49 -14.56
CA SER A 299 -12.66 8.89 -15.50
C SER A 299 -12.78 9.61 -16.86
N ALA A 300 -11.83 10.49 -17.19
CA ALA A 300 -11.86 11.22 -18.45
C ALA A 300 -11.15 10.41 -19.56
N ASP A 301 -11.91 9.93 -20.54
CA ASP A 301 -11.35 9.52 -21.83
C ASP A 301 -10.84 10.78 -22.55
N LEU A 302 -9.52 10.89 -22.60
CA LEU A 302 -8.77 11.97 -23.24
C LEU A 302 -8.13 11.51 -24.57
N SER A 303 -8.57 10.38 -25.12
CA SER A 303 -8.06 9.86 -26.40
C SER A 303 -8.11 10.92 -27.50
N GLY A 304 -6.95 11.20 -28.11
CA GLY A 304 -6.81 12.21 -29.16
C GLY A 304 -6.48 13.62 -28.69
N GLN A 305 -6.33 13.84 -27.39
CA GLN A 305 -5.70 15.03 -26.80
C GLN A 305 -4.21 14.78 -26.56
N SER A 306 -3.44 15.86 -26.40
CA SER A 306 -2.00 15.76 -26.14
C SER A 306 -1.51 16.84 -25.20
N LEU A 307 -0.64 16.48 -24.26
CA LEU A 307 -0.01 17.44 -23.36
C LEU A 307 1.48 17.56 -23.63
N LEU A 308 1.95 18.80 -23.75
CA LEU A 308 3.36 19.12 -23.73
C LEU A 308 3.78 19.47 -22.29
N ILE A 309 4.70 18.69 -21.73
CA ILE A 309 5.22 18.88 -20.38
C ILE A 309 6.72 19.19 -20.46
N TYR A 310 7.17 20.22 -19.76
CA TYR A 310 8.60 20.43 -19.52
C TYR A 310 8.98 19.86 -18.16
N CYS A 311 9.99 19.00 -18.12
CA CYS A 311 10.46 18.39 -16.88
C CYS A 311 11.97 18.55 -16.72
N GLY A 312 12.42 18.90 -15.51
CA GLY A 312 13.84 18.89 -15.19
C GLY A 312 14.46 17.51 -15.46
N ALA A 313 15.59 17.47 -16.16
CA ALA A 313 16.24 16.22 -16.58
C ALA A 313 16.64 15.29 -15.41
N GLY A 314 16.83 15.81 -14.20
CA GLY A 314 17.14 15.02 -13.01
C GLY A 314 16.00 14.12 -12.51
N MET A 315 14.77 14.39 -12.94
CA MET A 315 13.56 13.65 -12.53
C MET A 315 13.01 12.79 -13.66
N GLN A 316 13.81 12.51 -14.69
CA GLN A 316 13.33 11.83 -15.90
C GLN A 316 12.73 10.46 -15.61
N GLU A 317 13.38 9.62 -14.81
CA GLU A 317 12.91 8.26 -14.53
C GLU A 317 11.55 8.22 -13.82
N PRO A 318 11.35 8.88 -12.65
CA PRO A 318 10.03 8.89 -12.01
C PRO A 318 8.97 9.55 -12.89
N PHE A 319 9.31 10.64 -13.59
CA PHE A 319 8.33 11.37 -14.39
C PHE A 319 7.94 10.64 -15.68
N GLN A 320 8.81 9.79 -16.24
CA GLN A 320 8.45 8.90 -17.35
C GLN A 320 7.36 7.91 -16.94
N VAL A 321 7.47 7.34 -15.73
CA VAL A 321 6.45 6.43 -15.20
C VAL A 321 5.14 7.18 -14.98
N ILE A 322 5.18 8.36 -14.34
CA ILE A 322 4.00 9.22 -14.14
C ILE A 322 3.30 9.53 -15.48
N ALA A 323 4.05 9.98 -16.48
CA ALA A 323 3.50 10.32 -17.79
C ALA A 323 2.89 9.09 -18.49
N GLN A 324 3.57 7.94 -18.41
CA GLN A 324 3.06 6.70 -19.01
C GLN A 324 1.78 6.22 -18.31
N THR A 325 1.76 6.22 -16.97
CA THR A 325 0.59 5.85 -16.19
C THR A 325 -0.61 6.74 -16.52
N PHE A 326 -0.42 8.05 -16.60
CA PHE A 326 -1.50 8.96 -17.00
C PHE A 326 -2.02 8.68 -18.41
N GLN A 327 -1.11 8.43 -19.35
CA GLN A 327 -1.47 8.08 -20.72
C GLN A 327 -2.25 6.76 -20.78
N ASP A 328 -1.83 5.75 -20.02
CA ASP A 328 -2.51 4.44 -20.00
C ASP A 328 -3.91 4.53 -19.37
N LEU A 329 -4.08 5.39 -18.36
CA LEU A 329 -5.36 5.62 -17.70
C LEU A 329 -6.35 6.42 -18.54
N THR A 330 -5.87 7.39 -19.32
CA THR A 330 -6.74 8.40 -19.97
C THR A 330 -6.73 8.36 -21.50
N GLY A 331 -5.74 7.73 -22.12
CA GLY A 331 -5.50 7.80 -23.57
C GLY A 331 -4.90 9.12 -24.06
N CYS A 332 -4.57 10.06 -23.17
CA CYS A 332 -3.94 11.34 -23.52
C CYS A 332 -2.47 11.13 -23.92
N GLU A 333 -2.05 11.64 -25.09
CA GLU A 333 -0.66 11.55 -25.53
C GLU A 333 0.24 12.48 -24.70
N MET A 334 1.28 11.92 -24.05
CA MET A 334 2.17 12.66 -23.18
C MET A 334 3.50 12.99 -23.86
N ASN A 335 3.65 14.25 -24.28
CA ASN A 335 4.86 14.78 -24.90
C ASN A 335 5.75 15.46 -23.85
N VAL A 336 6.75 14.76 -23.33
CA VAL A 336 7.63 15.31 -22.28
C VAL A 336 8.98 15.75 -22.83
N THR A 337 9.37 16.99 -22.55
CA THR A 337 10.70 17.55 -22.85
C THR A 337 11.55 17.58 -21.58
N TYR A 338 12.63 16.79 -21.57
CA TYR A 338 13.60 16.75 -20.49
C TYR A 338 14.82 17.62 -20.81
N ALA A 339 15.09 18.62 -19.97
CA ALA A 339 16.23 19.52 -20.13
C ALA A 339 16.63 20.18 -18.80
N ASN A 340 17.70 20.98 -18.80
CA ASN A 340 18.01 21.82 -17.63
C ASN A 340 17.06 23.01 -17.54
N ALA A 341 16.89 23.56 -16.33
CA ALA A 341 15.94 24.63 -16.06
C ALA A 341 16.12 25.86 -16.97
N ALA A 342 17.35 26.29 -17.25
CA ALA A 342 17.61 27.46 -18.09
C ALA A 342 17.17 27.24 -19.56
N GLN A 343 17.38 26.03 -20.09
CA GLN A 343 16.90 25.64 -21.41
C GLN A 343 15.37 25.61 -21.45
N ILE A 344 14.74 24.99 -20.45
CA ILE A 344 13.27 24.92 -20.34
C ILE A 344 12.67 26.33 -20.26
N GLN A 345 13.19 27.20 -19.38
CA GLN A 345 12.74 28.58 -19.24
C GLN A 345 12.83 29.34 -20.56
N THR A 346 13.95 29.18 -21.27
CA THR A 346 14.15 29.79 -22.60
C THR A 346 13.12 29.28 -23.61
N GLN A 347 12.82 27.98 -23.60
CA GLN A 347 11.81 27.36 -24.47
C GLN A 347 10.41 27.89 -24.15
N ILE A 348 10.00 27.90 -22.88
CA ILE A 348 8.70 28.44 -22.44
C ILE A 348 8.55 29.90 -22.89
N GLN A 349 9.58 30.73 -22.69
CA GLN A 349 9.56 32.14 -23.08
C GLN A 349 9.46 32.38 -24.59
N GLN A 350 10.11 31.54 -25.39
CA GLN A 350 10.18 31.71 -26.85
C GLN A 350 9.01 31.06 -27.58
N ALA A 351 8.68 29.82 -27.19
CA ALA A 351 7.66 29.02 -27.84
C ALA A 351 6.26 29.35 -27.32
N GLN A 352 6.14 29.77 -26.04
CA GLN A 352 4.86 30.10 -25.41
C GLN A 352 3.83 28.99 -25.60
N GLU A 353 4.26 27.76 -25.34
CA GLU A 353 3.49 26.52 -25.39
C GLU A 353 3.78 25.68 -24.14
N GLY A 354 3.02 24.61 -23.95
CA GLY A 354 3.19 23.70 -22.83
C GLY A 354 2.10 23.82 -21.78
N ALA A 355 1.77 22.70 -21.16
CA ALA A 355 0.79 22.58 -20.09
C ALA A 355 1.44 22.73 -18.72
N TYR A 356 2.54 22.02 -18.44
CA TYR A 356 3.22 22.10 -17.14
C TYR A 356 4.72 22.29 -17.27
N PHE A 357 5.30 22.95 -16.28
CA PHE A 357 6.71 22.92 -15.97
C PHE A 357 6.92 22.25 -14.61
N ILE A 358 7.50 21.05 -14.63
CA ILE A 358 7.93 20.29 -13.45
C ILE A 358 9.37 20.69 -13.14
N ALA A 359 9.52 21.63 -12.22
CA ALA A 359 10.82 22.24 -11.93
C ALA A 359 11.52 21.54 -10.75
N GLY A 360 12.85 21.54 -10.74
CA GLY A 360 13.62 20.97 -9.63
C GLY A 360 13.58 21.82 -8.36
N SER A 361 13.05 23.05 -8.46
CA SER A 361 12.71 23.88 -7.30
C SER A 361 11.78 25.04 -7.64
N ALA A 362 11.11 25.60 -6.62
CA ALA A 362 10.35 26.84 -6.75
C ALA A 362 11.16 28.03 -7.31
N ASP A 363 12.48 28.07 -7.07
CA ASP A 363 13.35 29.12 -7.63
C ASP A 363 13.42 29.08 -9.16
N GLU A 364 13.34 27.88 -9.74
CA GLU A 364 13.41 27.67 -11.18
C GLU A 364 12.13 28.11 -11.91
N VAL A 365 11.01 28.22 -11.19
CA VAL A 365 9.75 28.71 -11.75
C VAL A 365 9.75 30.24 -11.87
N LYS A 366 10.49 30.96 -11.02
CA LYS A 366 10.49 32.45 -10.95
C LYS A 366 10.72 33.14 -12.30
N PRO A 367 11.69 32.73 -13.16
CA PRO A 367 11.93 33.39 -14.45
C PRO A 367 10.80 33.26 -15.47
N VAL A 368 9.85 32.35 -15.25
CA VAL A 368 8.67 32.13 -16.10
C VAL A 368 7.36 32.39 -15.37
N SER A 369 7.41 33.02 -14.19
CA SER A 369 6.23 33.24 -13.34
C SER A 369 5.10 34.03 -14.02
N ASP A 370 5.43 34.93 -14.97
CA ASP A 370 4.43 35.64 -15.78
C ASP A 370 3.56 34.71 -16.66
N TYR A 371 4.00 33.46 -16.86
CA TYR A 371 3.33 32.43 -17.65
C TYR A 371 2.75 31.30 -16.80
N VAL A 372 2.74 31.44 -15.47
CA VAL A 372 2.26 30.41 -14.54
C VAL A 372 0.93 30.83 -13.93
N THR A 373 -0.07 29.96 -14.00
CA THR A 373 -1.41 30.19 -13.43
C THR A 373 -1.56 29.64 -12.02
N SER A 374 -0.95 28.49 -11.75
CA SER A 374 -0.91 27.85 -10.44
C SER A 374 0.37 27.01 -10.31
N SER A 375 0.74 26.69 -9.08
CA SER A 375 1.88 25.82 -8.79
C SER A 375 1.55 25.01 -7.55
N VAL A 376 1.81 23.70 -7.61
CA VAL A 376 1.62 22.77 -6.49
C VAL A 376 2.94 22.04 -6.26
N ASP A 377 3.33 21.91 -5.00
CA ASP A 377 4.53 21.15 -4.62
C ASP A 377 4.19 19.67 -4.57
N LEU A 378 4.93 18.86 -5.33
CA LEU A 378 4.68 17.41 -5.44
C LEU A 378 5.40 16.65 -4.34
N VAL A 379 6.70 16.89 -4.23
CA VAL A 379 7.62 16.14 -3.37
C VAL A 379 8.71 17.05 -2.80
N LYS A 380 9.29 16.65 -1.68
CA LYS A 380 10.53 17.20 -1.14
C LYS A 380 11.71 16.74 -2.01
N HIS A 381 12.61 17.66 -2.29
CA HIS A 381 13.92 17.41 -2.89
C HIS A 381 14.97 17.67 -1.82
N ILE A 382 15.47 16.59 -1.23
CA ILE A 382 16.19 16.61 0.05
C ILE A 382 17.68 16.48 -0.24
N PRO A 383 18.47 17.55 -0.09
CA PRO A 383 19.91 17.42 -0.14
C PRO A 383 20.40 16.81 1.17
N VAL A 384 21.38 15.91 1.08
CA VAL A 384 21.96 15.20 2.22
C VAL A 384 23.48 15.25 2.13
N LEU A 385 24.13 15.09 3.29
CA LEU A 385 25.56 14.82 3.34
C LEU A 385 25.76 13.30 3.22
N ALA A 386 26.18 12.84 2.05
CA ALA A 386 26.55 11.45 1.83
C ALA A 386 28.01 11.22 2.20
N VAL A 387 28.31 10.05 2.77
CA VAL A 387 29.65 9.62 3.18
C VAL A 387 29.87 8.16 2.78
N ALA A 388 31.13 7.72 2.79
CA ALA A 388 31.45 6.31 2.57
C ALA A 388 30.82 5.42 3.65
N GLU A 389 30.36 4.23 3.28
CA GLU A 389 29.73 3.25 4.17
C GLU A 389 30.58 2.97 5.43
N GLY A 390 29.92 2.98 6.59
CA GLY A 390 30.54 2.86 7.91
C GLY A 390 31.21 4.14 8.41
N ASN A 391 31.18 5.23 7.63
CA ASN A 391 31.73 6.55 7.93
C ASN A 391 33.12 6.49 8.61
N PRO A 392 34.15 5.95 7.93
CA PRO A 392 35.47 5.72 8.52
C PRO A 392 36.18 7.00 8.96
N LYS A 393 35.75 8.16 8.46
CA LYS A 393 36.27 9.49 8.80
C LYS A 393 35.55 10.15 9.98
N ASN A 394 34.51 9.50 10.53
CA ASN A 394 33.69 10.02 11.63
C ASN A 394 33.10 11.41 11.33
N ILE A 395 32.63 11.61 10.11
CA ILE A 395 31.99 12.86 9.67
C ILE A 395 30.64 12.98 10.36
N THR A 396 30.44 14.07 11.09
CA THR A 396 29.22 14.36 11.86
C THR A 396 28.44 15.55 11.29
N GLY A 397 29.02 16.29 10.35
CA GLY A 397 28.37 17.43 9.71
C GLY A 397 29.27 18.16 8.71
N ILE A 398 28.76 19.26 8.15
CA ILE A 398 29.44 20.05 7.11
C ILE A 398 30.72 20.69 7.66
N ALA A 399 30.73 21.06 8.94
CA ALA A 399 31.89 21.65 9.60
C ALA A 399 33.14 20.74 9.53
N ASP A 400 32.96 19.42 9.56
CA ASP A 400 34.06 18.46 9.52
C ASP A 400 34.76 18.42 8.16
N LEU A 401 34.08 18.84 7.09
CA LEU A 401 34.64 18.89 5.74
C LEU A 401 35.80 19.89 5.59
N ALA A 402 36.02 20.76 6.59
CA ALA A 402 37.19 21.62 6.67
C ALA A 402 38.50 20.86 6.97
N SER A 403 38.42 19.58 7.35
CA SER A 403 39.59 18.73 7.55
C SER A 403 40.28 18.41 6.23
N THR A 404 41.61 18.55 6.18
CA THR A 404 42.40 18.16 5.00
C THR A 404 42.39 16.65 4.75
N ASP A 405 42.02 15.86 5.75
CA ASP A 405 41.96 14.39 5.69
C ASP A 405 40.64 13.87 5.10
N ILE A 406 39.67 14.74 4.82
CA ILE A 406 38.38 14.39 4.22
C ILE A 406 38.35 14.89 2.78
N VAL A 407 38.26 13.97 1.82
CA VAL A 407 38.15 14.28 0.40
C VAL A 407 36.68 14.48 0.04
N THR A 408 36.32 15.68 -0.43
CA THR A 408 34.93 16.02 -0.78
C THR A 408 34.76 16.13 -2.29
N VAL A 409 33.59 15.74 -2.80
CA VAL A 409 33.16 16.01 -4.18
C VAL A 409 31.79 16.70 -4.18
N ILE A 410 31.54 17.56 -5.17
CA ILE A 410 30.26 18.27 -5.31
C ILE A 410 29.81 18.30 -6.78
N GLY A 411 28.52 18.55 -7.00
CA GLY A 411 28.05 18.91 -8.35
C GLY A 411 28.66 20.24 -8.79
N ASP A 412 28.87 20.43 -10.09
CA ASP A 412 29.28 21.70 -10.66
C ASP A 412 28.24 22.79 -10.31
N SER A 413 28.67 23.83 -9.60
CA SER A 413 27.79 24.90 -9.12
C SER A 413 27.26 25.80 -10.23
N GLU A 414 27.88 25.80 -11.40
CA GLU A 414 27.38 26.59 -12.53
C GLU A 414 26.24 25.87 -13.26
N SER A 415 26.29 24.53 -13.30
CA SER A 415 25.39 23.71 -14.12
C SER A 415 24.39 22.86 -13.33
N THR A 416 24.61 22.59 -12.04
CA THR A 416 23.76 21.71 -11.22
C THR A 416 23.14 22.43 -10.03
N PRO A 417 21.85 22.20 -9.72
CA PRO A 417 21.22 22.76 -8.51
C PRO A 417 21.88 22.27 -7.21
N ILE A 418 22.28 21.01 -7.14
CA ILE A 418 22.95 20.44 -5.96
C ILE A 418 24.34 21.04 -5.71
N GLY A 419 25.08 21.37 -6.78
CA GLY A 419 26.35 22.08 -6.69
C GLY A 419 26.21 23.47 -6.10
N LYS A 420 25.15 24.21 -6.49
CA LYS A 420 24.83 25.53 -5.90
C LYS A 420 24.51 25.42 -4.42
N ILE A 421 23.73 24.40 -4.04
CA ILE A 421 23.41 24.12 -2.63
C ILE A 421 24.68 23.79 -1.87
N ALA A 422 25.57 22.95 -2.41
CA ALA A 422 26.81 22.56 -1.76
C ALA A 422 27.72 23.78 -1.49
N VAL A 423 27.94 24.63 -2.49
CA VAL A 423 28.73 25.87 -2.33
C VAL A 423 28.08 26.82 -1.31
N LYS A 424 26.75 26.96 -1.36
CA LYS A 424 26.03 27.77 -0.37
C LYS A 424 26.21 27.20 1.04
N ALA A 425 26.09 25.89 1.21
CA ALA A 425 26.26 25.24 2.50
C ALA A 425 27.69 25.41 3.03
N PHE A 426 28.70 25.28 2.18
CA PHE A 426 30.09 25.55 2.57
C PHE A 426 30.30 27.01 3.00
N SER A 427 29.60 27.96 2.38
CA SER A 427 29.65 29.37 2.77
C SER A 427 28.96 29.60 4.11
N ASP A 428 27.75 29.06 4.29
CA ASP A 428 26.94 29.26 5.49
C ASP A 428 27.60 28.64 6.74
N PHE A 429 28.33 27.54 6.58
CA PHE A 429 29.12 26.89 7.64
C PHE A 429 30.56 27.43 7.76
N GLY A 430 30.97 28.36 6.88
CA GLY A 430 32.29 29.00 6.95
C GLY A 430 33.46 28.07 6.63
N VAL A 431 33.23 27.01 5.84
CA VAL A 431 34.23 25.98 5.48
C VAL A 431 34.77 26.11 4.05
N THR A 432 34.29 27.09 3.28
CA THR A 432 34.52 27.21 1.82
C THR A 432 36.00 27.09 1.41
N ASP A 433 36.91 27.75 2.13
CA ASP A 433 38.34 27.77 1.79
C ASP A 433 39.11 26.54 2.32
N GLN A 434 38.48 25.73 3.18
CA GLN A 434 39.11 24.59 3.85
C GLN A 434 38.68 23.24 3.27
N VAL A 435 37.55 23.17 2.57
CA VAL A 435 37.07 21.93 1.94
C VAL A 435 38.11 21.43 0.94
N ASN A 436 38.61 20.22 1.17
CA ASN A 436 39.49 19.52 0.23
C ASN A 436 38.64 18.93 -0.92
N LEU A 437 38.37 19.76 -1.92
CA LEU A 437 37.55 19.39 -3.07
C LEU A 437 38.38 18.65 -4.13
N ALA A 438 38.10 17.36 -4.33
CA ALA A 438 38.82 16.53 -5.32
C ALA A 438 38.28 16.68 -6.74
N ALA A 439 36.97 16.82 -6.91
CA ALA A 439 36.33 16.89 -8.22
C ALA A 439 34.98 17.61 -8.17
N THR A 440 34.56 18.09 -9.34
CA THR A 440 33.19 18.52 -9.60
C THR A 440 32.57 17.62 -10.67
N THR A 441 31.31 17.23 -10.50
CA THR A 441 30.58 16.37 -11.45
C THR A 441 29.45 17.12 -12.13
N THR A 442 29.00 16.60 -13.27
CA THR A 442 27.89 17.21 -14.03
C THR A 442 26.53 16.57 -13.72
N THR A 443 26.51 15.45 -12.98
CA THR A 443 25.29 14.78 -12.53
C THR A 443 25.41 14.33 -11.08
N ALA A 444 24.28 14.27 -10.38
CA ALA A 444 24.23 13.82 -8.99
C ALA A 444 24.59 12.33 -8.81
N PRO A 445 24.15 11.37 -9.67
CA PRO A 445 24.57 9.97 -9.56
C PRO A 445 26.09 9.74 -9.65
N GLN A 446 26.82 10.60 -10.38
CA GLN A 446 28.28 10.53 -10.44
C GLN A 446 28.93 10.79 -9.06
N LEU A 447 28.31 11.61 -8.20
CA LEU A 447 28.83 11.89 -6.86
C LEU A 447 28.80 10.63 -5.99
N ALA A 448 27.68 9.91 -5.98
CA ALA A 448 27.53 8.67 -5.24
C ALA A 448 28.52 7.59 -5.75
N THR A 449 28.74 7.54 -7.07
CA THR A 449 29.73 6.63 -7.68
C THR A 449 31.15 6.90 -7.15
N LEU A 450 31.56 8.16 -7.03
CA LEU A 450 32.90 8.50 -6.54
C LEU A 450 33.09 8.13 -5.06
N ILE A 451 32.05 8.24 -4.24
CA ILE A 451 32.08 7.77 -2.85
C ILE A 451 32.17 6.23 -2.83
N SER A 452 31.32 5.54 -3.57
CA SER A 452 31.29 4.06 -3.66
C SER A 452 32.63 3.47 -4.12
N LEU A 453 33.32 4.13 -5.04
CA LEU A 453 34.66 3.73 -5.52
C LEU A 453 35.81 4.08 -4.55
N GLY A 454 35.52 4.79 -3.46
CA GLY A 454 36.52 5.25 -2.50
C GLY A 454 37.39 6.41 -3.02
N GLU A 455 36.94 7.12 -4.06
CA GLU A 455 37.62 8.29 -4.61
C GLU A 455 37.27 9.58 -3.85
N ALA A 456 36.19 9.55 -3.06
CA ALA A 456 35.76 10.62 -2.16
C ALA A 456 35.28 10.05 -0.82
N ASP A 457 35.46 10.82 0.25
CA ASP A 457 34.96 10.50 1.58
C ASP A 457 33.55 11.05 1.82
N ALA A 458 33.19 12.16 1.15
CA ALA A 458 31.90 12.84 1.33
C ALA A 458 31.42 13.61 0.09
N ALA A 459 30.12 13.80 -0.01
CA ALA A 459 29.48 14.70 -0.98
C ALA A 459 28.18 15.30 -0.43
N ILE A 460 27.84 16.51 -0.86
CA ILE A 460 26.46 17.01 -0.77
C ILE A 460 25.74 16.56 -2.03
N ILE A 461 24.72 15.71 -1.87
CA ILE A 461 24.01 15.01 -2.95
C ILE A 461 22.50 14.96 -2.63
N TRP A 462 21.66 14.63 -3.60
CA TRP A 462 20.26 14.33 -3.35
C TRP A 462 20.05 12.96 -2.70
N LYS A 463 19.10 12.87 -1.76
CA LYS A 463 18.79 11.67 -0.98
C LYS A 463 18.55 10.43 -1.85
N GLU A 464 17.76 10.58 -2.91
CA GLU A 464 17.39 9.51 -3.84
C GLU A 464 18.60 8.91 -4.58
N ASN A 465 19.73 9.61 -4.62
CA ASN A 465 20.96 9.12 -5.25
C ASN A 465 21.90 8.39 -4.28
N CYS A 466 21.55 8.30 -3.00
CA CYS A 466 22.34 7.56 -2.00
C CYS A 466 22.04 6.06 -1.97
N ASN A 467 21.05 5.57 -2.73
CA ASN A 467 20.69 4.16 -2.79
C ASN A 467 21.66 3.35 -3.68
N VAL A 468 22.96 3.40 -3.35
CA VAL A 468 24.03 2.66 -4.03
C VAL A 468 24.97 2.03 -3.00
N ASP A 469 25.49 0.84 -3.30
CA ASP A 469 26.41 0.13 -2.41
C ASP A 469 27.64 0.98 -2.07
N GLY A 470 28.06 0.98 -0.79
CA GLY A 470 29.23 1.73 -0.33
C GLY A 470 28.96 3.20 0.02
N VAL A 471 27.71 3.67 -0.02
CA VAL A 471 27.32 5.04 0.34
C VAL A 471 26.30 5.03 1.46
N GLU A 472 26.48 5.90 2.46
CA GLU A 472 25.51 6.10 3.53
C GLU A 472 25.22 7.59 3.75
N ILE A 473 24.05 7.89 4.30
CA ILE A 473 23.66 9.26 4.66
C ILE A 473 24.20 9.58 6.05
N CYS A 474 25.02 10.62 6.15
CA CYS A 474 25.52 11.14 7.43
C CYS A 474 24.35 11.65 8.28
N LYS A 475 24.33 11.24 9.55
CA LYS A 475 23.32 11.68 10.52
C LYS A 475 23.63 13.09 10.99
N THR A 476 23.09 14.08 10.28
CA THR A 476 23.19 15.50 10.61
C THR A 476 21.92 16.25 10.22
N SER A 477 21.65 17.37 10.87
CA SER A 477 20.58 18.33 10.50
C SER A 477 21.10 19.50 9.68
N ASP A 478 22.40 19.54 9.37
CA ASP A 478 23.04 20.66 8.67
C ASP A 478 22.42 20.95 7.30
N MET A 479 21.79 19.95 6.69
CA MET A 479 21.18 20.06 5.36
C MET A 479 19.69 20.42 5.37
N ASP A 480 19.01 20.39 6.53
CA ASP A 480 17.56 20.57 6.64
C ASP A 480 17.10 21.93 6.10
N ALA A 481 17.92 22.97 6.31
CA ALA A 481 17.65 24.33 5.83
C ALA A 481 17.70 24.49 4.30
N TYR A 482 18.16 23.48 3.57
CA TYR A 482 18.30 23.48 2.12
C TYR A 482 17.30 22.57 1.41
N VAL A 483 16.42 21.89 2.15
CA VAL A 483 15.32 21.11 1.58
C VAL A 483 14.46 22.02 0.73
N LYS A 484 14.20 21.58 -0.50
CA LYS A 484 13.32 22.27 -1.44
C LYS A 484 12.12 21.37 -1.75
N THR A 485 11.19 21.92 -2.51
CA THR A 485 10.09 21.17 -3.11
C THR A 485 10.21 21.19 -4.62
N ILE A 486 9.70 20.13 -5.26
CA ILE A 486 9.54 20.04 -6.72
C ILE A 486 8.14 20.54 -7.07
N PRO A 487 8.02 21.75 -7.66
CA PRO A 487 6.73 22.26 -8.09
C PRO A 487 6.31 21.73 -9.46
N ALA A 488 5.03 21.43 -9.59
CA ALA A 488 4.30 21.36 -10.85
C ALA A 488 3.65 22.71 -11.14
N ALA A 489 4.29 23.53 -11.97
CA ALA A 489 3.77 24.84 -12.36
C ALA A 489 2.90 24.72 -13.61
N ARG A 490 1.61 25.06 -13.50
CA ARG A 490 0.66 25.10 -14.62
C ARG A 490 0.93 26.32 -15.48
N LEU A 491 1.26 26.11 -16.75
CA LEU A 491 1.51 27.17 -17.72
C LEU A 491 0.20 27.72 -18.32
N THR A 492 0.23 28.98 -18.77
CA THR A 492 -0.91 29.68 -19.41
C THR A 492 -1.22 29.22 -20.84
N PHE A 493 -0.41 28.31 -21.40
CA PHE A 493 -0.36 28.03 -22.84
C PHE A 493 -0.82 26.62 -23.22
N SER A 494 -1.57 25.93 -22.35
CA SER A 494 -2.06 24.60 -22.67
C SER A 494 -2.96 24.63 -23.91
N ALA A 495 -2.70 23.73 -24.86
CA ALA A 495 -3.56 23.54 -26.01
C ALA A 495 -4.87 22.81 -25.63
N ASP A 496 -4.77 21.90 -24.65
CA ASP A 496 -5.85 21.08 -24.14
C ASP A 496 -6.02 21.36 -22.63
N ASP A 497 -6.80 22.38 -22.28
CA ASP A 497 -6.99 22.80 -20.89
C ASP A 497 -7.66 21.71 -20.04
N GLN A 498 -8.62 20.98 -20.61
CA GLN A 498 -9.27 19.85 -19.93
C GLN A 498 -8.26 18.75 -19.58
N ALA A 499 -7.48 18.28 -20.57
CA ALA A 499 -6.46 17.25 -20.32
C ALA A 499 -5.44 17.71 -19.28
N ALA A 500 -5.03 18.98 -19.32
CA ALA A 500 -4.06 19.50 -18.39
C ALA A 500 -4.64 19.67 -16.97
N ASP A 501 -5.93 20.00 -16.81
CA ASP A 501 -6.57 20.07 -15.50
C ASP A 501 -6.68 18.68 -14.87
N VAL A 502 -7.07 17.70 -15.68
CA VAL A 502 -7.12 16.29 -15.33
C VAL A 502 -5.72 15.77 -14.97
N PHE A 503 -4.67 16.16 -15.70
CA PHE A 503 -3.28 15.85 -15.35
C PHE A 503 -2.85 16.50 -14.03
N GLY A 504 -3.28 17.74 -13.76
CA GLY A 504 -3.04 18.41 -12.48
C GLY A 504 -3.65 17.67 -11.30
N GLN A 505 -4.84 17.10 -11.47
CA GLN A 505 -5.50 16.24 -10.48
C GLN A 505 -4.73 14.93 -10.32
N PHE A 506 -4.34 14.28 -11.42
CA PHE A 506 -3.55 13.06 -11.39
C PHE A 506 -2.28 13.19 -10.53
N LEU A 507 -1.55 14.30 -10.68
CA LEU A 507 -0.31 14.54 -9.93
C LEU A 507 -0.51 14.59 -8.40
N ALA A 508 -1.75 14.79 -7.94
CA ALA A 508 -2.10 14.80 -6.52
C ALA A 508 -2.66 13.45 -6.02
N THR A 509 -2.84 12.46 -6.89
CA THR A 509 -3.36 11.13 -6.53
C THR A 509 -2.32 10.30 -5.80
N ASP A 510 -2.78 9.31 -5.04
CA ASP A 510 -1.88 8.36 -4.36
C ASP A 510 -1.07 7.55 -5.36
N THR A 511 -1.59 7.25 -6.55
CA THR A 511 -0.82 6.61 -7.63
C THR A 511 0.40 7.45 -8.04
N ALA A 512 0.23 8.75 -8.29
CA ALA A 512 1.37 9.60 -8.63
C ALA A 512 2.35 9.75 -7.45
N ARG A 513 1.84 9.83 -6.22
CA ARG A 513 2.64 9.88 -4.99
C ARG A 513 3.45 8.60 -4.76
N GLU A 514 2.87 7.44 -4.95
CA GLU A 514 3.53 6.13 -4.85
C GLU A 514 4.64 5.96 -5.88
N ILE A 515 4.43 6.46 -7.10
CA ILE A 515 5.50 6.48 -8.11
C ILE A 515 6.67 7.30 -7.57
N TRP A 516 6.45 8.52 -7.09
CA TRP A 516 7.55 9.32 -6.52
C TRP A 516 8.26 8.63 -5.35
N THR A 517 7.52 8.06 -4.39
CA THR A 517 8.12 7.41 -3.22
C THR A 517 8.88 6.14 -3.58
N SER A 518 8.45 5.40 -4.62
CA SER A 518 9.18 4.24 -5.15
C SER A 518 10.57 4.61 -5.69
N PHE A 519 10.76 5.85 -6.12
CA PHE A 519 12.05 6.42 -6.54
C PHE A 519 12.81 7.13 -5.41
N GLY A 520 12.36 7.01 -4.15
CA GLY A 520 13.05 7.53 -2.98
C GLY A 520 12.78 8.99 -2.61
N TYR A 521 11.80 9.63 -3.27
CA TYR A 521 11.34 10.97 -2.91
C TYR A 521 10.41 10.93 -1.68
N GLU A 522 10.38 12.02 -0.93
CA GLU A 522 9.41 12.21 0.17
C GLU A 522 8.30 13.16 -0.28
N LEU A 523 7.06 12.95 0.16
CA LEU A 523 5.96 13.84 -0.21
C LEU A 523 6.13 15.24 0.38
N ALA A 524 5.73 16.25 -0.39
CA ALA A 524 5.56 17.60 0.14
C ALA A 524 4.34 17.64 1.06
N GLU A 525 4.41 18.47 2.12
CA GLU A 525 3.34 18.63 3.12
C GLU A 525 2.15 19.44 2.61
#